data_AF-A0A1M6RD96-F1
#
_entry.id   AF-A0A1M6RD96-F1
#
_cell.length_a   1.000
_cell.length_b   1.000
_cell.length_c   1.000
_cell.angle_alpha   90.00
_cell.angle_beta   90.00
_cell.angle_gamma   90.00
#
_symmetry.space_group_name_H-M   'P 1'
#
loop_
_entity.id
_entity.type
_entity.pdbx_description
1 polymer ?
#
loop_
_entity_poly.entity_id
_entity_poly.type
_entity_poly.pdbx_seq_one_letter_code
_entity_poly.pdbx_strand_id
1 'polypeptide(L)'
;MAILTIPRILRERLGEEGAEALVELLNILGRQEREHLIELVEERFVRRVREESVSLKGHISEVKSMLEEQTREVESKLGQQIAEVESKLEKRIVEVESKLEKQIAEVESKLEKQIAEVESKLGQRIAEVESKFEVRLAQLRADLIRWMFIFWAGQIGVLVALFALFFRMFQG
;
A
#
# COMPACT_ATOMS: atom_id res chain seq x y z
N MET A 1 70.30 26.28 30.99
CA MET A 1 71.33 27.18 30.42
C MET A 1 72.59 26.35 30.21
N ALA A 2 73.17 26.35 29.02
CA ALA A 2 74.47 25.70 28.81
C ALA A 2 75.54 26.63 29.42
N ILE A 3 76.24 26.16 30.46
CA ILE A 3 77.34 26.92 31.07
C ILE A 3 78.56 26.72 30.16
N LEU A 4 78.84 27.71 29.31
CA LEU A 4 80.05 27.73 28.48
C LEU A 4 81.25 27.94 29.39
N THR A 5 81.95 26.85 29.72
CA THR A 5 83.21 26.90 30.45
C THR A 5 84.37 27.02 29.48
N ILE A 6 85.27 27.98 29.73
CA ILE A 6 86.47 28.13 28.90
C ILE A 6 87.49 27.06 29.31
N PRO A 7 88.00 26.27 28.35
CA PRO A 7 89.10 25.34 28.58
C PRO A 7 90.30 26.02 29.27
N ARG A 8 90.91 25.33 30.24
CA ARG A 8 92.00 25.85 31.09
C ARG A 8 93.15 26.51 30.30
N ILE A 9 93.50 25.92 29.15
CA ILE A 9 94.55 26.38 28.23
C ILE A 9 94.25 27.78 27.65
N LEU A 10 92.98 28.06 27.33
CA LEU A 10 92.57 29.36 26.78
C LEU A 10 92.55 30.42 27.87
N ARG A 11 92.18 30.07 29.11
CA ARG A 11 92.20 31.00 30.26
C ARG A 11 93.62 31.40 30.65
N GLU A 12 94.57 30.46 30.65
CA GLU A 12 95.99 30.75 30.94
C GLU A 12 96.65 31.65 29.88
N ARG A 13 96.19 31.60 28.63
CA ARG A 13 96.76 32.37 27.51
C ARG A 13 96.11 33.75 27.33
N LEU A 14 94.81 33.88 27.60
CA LEU A 14 94.03 35.12 27.41
C LEU A 14 93.96 35.98 28.68
N GLY A 15 94.31 35.45 29.84
CA GLY A 15 94.06 36.09 31.15
C GLY A 15 92.59 35.98 31.57
N GLU A 16 92.29 36.33 32.81
CA GLU A 16 90.92 36.26 33.36
C GLU A 16 89.96 37.20 32.59
N GLU A 17 90.37 38.45 32.33
CA GLU A 17 89.56 39.43 31.58
C GLU A 17 89.27 38.99 30.13
N GLY A 18 90.27 38.44 29.43
CA GLY A 18 90.10 37.94 28.07
C GLY A 18 89.23 36.68 27.99
N ALA A 19 89.29 35.83 29.03
CA ALA A 19 88.39 34.69 29.15
C ALA A 19 86.94 35.15 29.39
N GLU A 20 86.70 36.13 30.25
CA GLU A 20 85.35 36.68 30.47
C GLU A 20 84.77 37.31 29.21
N ALA A 21 85.55 38.12 28.48
CA ALA A 21 85.13 38.72 27.22
C ALA A 21 84.76 37.65 26.15
N LEU A 22 85.50 36.53 26.10
CA LEU A 22 85.19 35.42 25.20
C LEU A 22 83.90 34.70 25.62
N VAL A 23 83.65 34.51 26.92
CA VAL A 23 82.37 33.95 27.41
C VAL A 23 81.21 34.86 27.03
N GLU A 24 81.37 36.18 27.18
CA GLU A 24 80.35 37.16 26.81
C GLU A 24 80.03 37.09 25.32
N LEU A 25 81.05 37.09 24.47
CA LEU A 25 80.90 36.98 23.01
C LEU A 25 80.24 35.66 22.60
N LEU A 26 80.67 34.53 23.17
CA LEU A 26 80.07 33.21 22.89
C LEU A 26 78.61 33.13 23.38
N ASN A 27 78.27 33.79 24.50
CA ASN A 27 76.89 33.89 24.96
C ASN A 27 76.04 34.79 24.05
N ILE A 28 76.61 35.86 23.49
CA ILE A 28 75.93 36.72 22.50
C ILE A 28 75.67 35.93 21.22
N LEU A 29 76.69 35.29 20.64
CA LEU A 29 76.55 34.47 19.44
C LEU A 29 75.57 33.31 19.64
N GLY A 30 75.70 32.56 20.75
CA GLY A 30 74.82 31.44 21.05
C GLY A 30 73.37 31.85 21.33
N ARG A 31 73.12 33.10 21.78
CA ARG A 31 71.77 33.67 21.88
C ARG A 31 71.24 34.07 20.51
N GLN A 32 72.02 34.79 19.71
CA GLN A 32 71.63 35.21 18.36
C GLN A 32 71.30 34.02 17.45
N GLU A 33 72.11 32.97 17.47
CA GLU A 33 71.84 31.75 16.70
C GLU A 33 70.56 31.05 17.16
N ARG A 34 70.32 30.95 18.48
CA ARG A 34 69.07 30.37 18.99
C ARG A 34 67.85 31.20 18.63
N GLU A 35 67.92 32.52 18.75
CA GLU A 35 66.83 33.42 18.39
C GLU A 35 66.48 33.28 16.91
N HIS A 36 67.49 33.29 16.03
CA HIS A 36 67.28 33.10 14.59
C HIS A 36 66.74 31.70 14.25
N LEU A 37 67.21 30.65 14.94
CA LEU A 37 66.67 29.30 14.77
C LEU A 37 65.22 29.19 15.25
N ILE A 38 64.87 29.84 16.37
CA ILE A 38 63.49 29.88 16.87
C ILE A 38 62.59 30.58 15.87
N GLU A 39 62.98 31.76 15.38
CA GLU A 39 62.22 32.52 14.37
C GLU A 39 62.00 31.69 13.10
N LEU A 40 63.04 31.05 12.57
CA LEU A 40 62.94 30.20 11.38
C LEU A 40 62.03 28.98 11.59
N VAL A 41 62.06 28.36 12.78
CA VAL A 41 61.18 27.23 13.12
C VAL A 41 59.74 27.70 13.27
N GLU A 42 59.50 28.84 13.92
CA GLU A 42 58.17 29.43 14.09
C GLU A 42 57.56 29.79 12.72
N GLU A 43 58.31 30.45 11.85
CA GLU A 43 57.86 30.77 10.50
C GLU A 43 57.49 29.51 9.70
N ARG A 44 58.35 28.48 9.74
CA ARG A 44 58.09 27.21 9.05
C ARG A 44 56.88 26.49 9.62
N PHE A 45 56.70 26.50 10.94
CA PHE A 45 55.56 25.89 11.60
C PHE A 45 54.26 26.61 11.22
N VAL A 46 54.23 27.95 11.33
CA VAL A 46 53.08 28.77 10.95
C VAL A 46 52.75 28.58 9.47
N ARG A 47 53.76 28.53 8.59
CA ARG A 47 53.56 28.26 7.16
C ARG A 47 52.91 26.90 6.93
N ARG A 48 53.44 25.83 7.53
CA ARG A 48 52.89 24.47 7.39
C ARG A 48 51.46 24.38 7.91
N VAL A 49 51.18 24.95 9.09
CA VAL A 49 49.82 24.98 9.65
C VAL A 49 48.86 25.73 8.73
N ARG A 50 49.31 26.83 8.12
CA ARG A 50 48.50 27.59 7.16
C ARG A 50 48.23 26.80 5.88
N GLU A 51 49.25 26.14 5.34
CA GLU A 51 49.13 25.28 4.15
C GLU A 51 48.17 24.12 4.40
N GLU A 52 48.32 23.42 5.53
CA GLU A 52 47.41 22.33 5.94
C GLU A 52 45.98 22.85 6.16
N SER A 53 45.81 24.02 6.79
CA SER A 53 44.49 24.63 6.98
C SER A 53 43.81 24.96 5.65
N VAL A 54 44.57 25.47 4.68
CA VAL A 54 44.04 25.75 3.32
C VAL A 54 43.70 24.45 2.60
N SER A 55 44.57 23.45 2.66
CA SER A 55 44.32 22.13 2.06
C SER A 55 43.07 21.46 2.65
N LEU A 56 42.94 21.44 3.98
CA LEU A 56 41.77 20.89 4.66
C LEU A 56 40.49 21.62 4.29
N LYS A 57 40.51 22.96 4.21
CA LYS A 57 39.36 23.74 3.74
C LYS A 57 38.97 23.38 2.31
N GLY A 58 39.95 23.16 1.43
CA GLY A 58 39.73 22.70 0.07
C GLY A 58 39.04 21.34 0.03
N HIS A 59 39.59 20.34 0.72
CA HIS A 59 39.00 19.00 0.80
C HIS A 59 37.58 19.02 1.41
N ILE A 60 37.36 19.83 2.45
CA ILE A 60 36.02 20.01 3.04
C ILE A 60 35.04 20.59 2.01
N SER A 61 35.45 21.59 1.23
CA SER A 61 34.59 22.16 0.18
C SER A 61 34.27 21.17 -0.93
N GLU A 62 35.23 20.34 -1.32
CA GLU A 62 35.08 19.33 -2.36
C GLU A 62 34.12 18.23 -1.89
N VAL A 63 34.36 17.67 -0.69
CA VAL A 63 33.47 16.66 -0.08
C VAL A 63 32.06 17.21 0.09
N LYS A 64 31.92 18.47 0.53
CA LYS A 64 30.60 19.12 0.63
C LYS A 64 29.90 19.18 -0.72
N SER A 65 30.60 19.59 -1.78
CA SER A 65 30.03 19.66 -3.13
C SER A 65 29.61 18.28 -3.63
N MET A 66 30.43 17.25 -3.41
CA MET A 66 30.09 15.88 -3.79
C MET A 66 28.86 15.37 -3.05
N LEU A 67 28.75 15.64 -1.75
CA LEU A 67 27.58 15.25 -0.95
C LEU A 67 26.31 15.98 -1.40
N GLU A 68 26.40 17.28 -1.73
CA GLU A 68 25.27 18.03 -2.27
C GLU A 68 24.80 17.47 -3.62
N GLU A 69 25.73 17.09 -4.49
CA GLU A 69 25.42 16.46 -5.78
C GLU A 69 24.77 15.07 -5.59
N GLN A 70 25.36 14.21 -4.76
CA GLN A 70 24.80 12.89 -4.45
C GLN A 70 23.41 13.00 -3.82
N THR A 71 23.20 13.97 -2.93
CA THR A 71 21.90 14.20 -2.31
C THR A 71 20.86 14.58 -3.37
N ARG A 72 21.16 15.51 -4.27
CA ARG A 72 20.27 15.88 -5.38
C ARG A 72 19.98 14.70 -6.32
N GLU A 73 20.98 13.88 -6.61
CA GLU A 73 20.80 12.70 -7.45
C GLU A 73 19.85 11.68 -6.79
N VAL A 74 20.03 11.43 -5.49
CA VAL A 74 19.15 10.55 -4.72
C VAL A 74 17.73 11.12 -4.64
N GLU A 75 17.56 12.40 -4.35
CA GLU A 75 16.26 13.07 -4.34
C GLU A 75 15.55 12.96 -5.69
N SER A 76 16.26 13.18 -6.80
CA SER A 76 15.71 13.03 -8.15
C SER A 76 15.30 11.58 -8.45
N LYS A 77 16.12 10.60 -8.08
CA LYS A 77 15.80 9.17 -8.28
C LYS A 77 14.59 8.75 -7.46
N LEU A 78 14.51 9.17 -6.20
CA LEU A 78 13.36 8.90 -5.35
C LEU A 78 12.09 9.56 -5.90
N GLY A 79 12.16 10.81 -6.34
CA GLY A 79 11.04 11.50 -6.98
C GLY A 79 10.51 10.77 -8.22
N GLN A 80 11.41 10.27 -9.07
CA GLN A 80 11.03 9.46 -10.24
C GLN A 80 10.40 8.13 -9.85
N GLN A 81 10.96 7.43 -8.86
CA GLN A 81 10.40 6.16 -8.38
C GLN A 81 9.01 6.35 -7.76
N ILE A 82 8.80 7.41 -6.99
CA ILE A 82 7.50 7.75 -6.42
C ILE A 82 6.47 7.97 -7.54
N ALA A 83 6.79 8.81 -8.53
CA ALA A 83 5.90 9.08 -9.66
C ALA A 83 5.58 7.81 -10.47
N GLU A 84 6.55 6.92 -10.67
CA GLU A 84 6.33 5.63 -11.34
C GLU A 84 5.38 4.72 -10.54
N VAL A 85 5.56 4.65 -9.22
CA VAL A 85 4.69 3.87 -8.33
C VAL A 85 3.28 4.43 -8.32
N GLU A 86 3.12 5.75 -8.22
CA GLU A 86 1.81 6.43 -8.28
C GLU A 86 1.09 6.10 -9.59
N SER A 87 1.78 6.22 -10.74
CA SER A 87 1.18 5.89 -12.04
C SER A 87 0.79 4.41 -12.15
N LYS A 88 1.60 3.48 -11.60
CA LYS A 88 1.26 2.06 -11.57
C LYS A 88 0.05 1.77 -10.68
N LEU A 89 -0.06 2.44 -9.53
CA LEU A 89 -1.20 2.29 -8.63
C LEU A 89 -2.48 2.82 -9.26
N GLU A 90 -2.44 3.98 -9.90
CA GLU A 90 -3.59 4.55 -10.60
C GLU A 90 -4.11 3.63 -11.71
N LYS A 91 -3.21 3.08 -12.53
CA LYS A 91 -3.57 2.09 -13.56
C LYS A 91 -4.22 0.84 -12.96
N ARG A 92 -3.67 0.32 -11.86
CA ARG A 92 -4.23 -0.86 -11.18
C ARG A 92 -5.60 -0.60 -10.57
N ILE A 93 -5.83 0.61 -10.05
CA ILE A 93 -7.15 1.01 -9.52
C ILE A 93 -8.17 0.97 -10.66
N VAL A 94 -7.89 1.64 -11.77
CA VAL A 94 -8.79 1.66 -12.95
C VAL A 94 -9.05 0.25 -13.49
N GLU A 95 -8.03 -0.62 -13.53
CA GLU A 95 -8.18 -2.01 -13.97
C GLU A 95 -9.09 -2.81 -13.04
N VAL A 96 -8.93 -2.64 -11.71
CA VAL A 96 -9.77 -3.30 -10.71
C VAL A 96 -11.20 -2.80 -10.78
N GLU A 97 -11.41 -1.49 -10.90
CA GLU A 97 -12.75 -0.88 -11.06
C GLU A 97 -13.45 -1.45 -12.29
N SER A 98 -12.79 -1.45 -13.46
CA SER A 98 -13.36 -2.00 -14.69
C SER A 98 -13.69 -3.50 -14.57
N LYS A 99 -12.85 -4.27 -13.87
CA LYS A 99 -13.11 -5.69 -13.63
C LYS A 99 -14.30 -5.91 -12.71
N LEU A 100 -14.44 -5.10 -11.67
CA LEU A 100 -15.59 -5.16 -10.75
C LEU A 100 -16.89 -4.77 -11.46
N GLU A 101 -16.89 -3.70 -12.25
CA GLU A 101 -18.04 -3.31 -13.06
C GLU A 101 -18.51 -4.44 -13.98
N LYS A 102 -17.57 -5.11 -14.68
CA LYS A 102 -17.90 -6.25 -15.53
C LYS A 102 -18.49 -7.42 -14.75
N GLN A 103 -17.93 -7.74 -13.57
CA GLN A 103 -18.44 -8.82 -12.72
C GLN A 103 -19.83 -8.51 -12.19
N ILE A 104 -20.08 -7.27 -11.79
CA ILE A 104 -21.41 -6.81 -11.35
C ILE A 104 -22.42 -6.99 -12.49
N ALA A 105 -22.11 -6.47 -13.69
CA ALA A 105 -22.99 -6.59 -14.85
C ALA A 105 -23.26 -8.07 -15.26
N GLU A 106 -22.26 -8.94 -15.15
CA GLU A 106 -22.43 -10.37 -15.41
C GLU A 106 -23.36 -11.04 -14.37
N VAL A 107 -23.19 -10.71 -13.09
CA VAL A 107 -24.06 -11.20 -12.01
C VAL A 107 -25.48 -10.70 -12.18
N GLU A 108 -25.68 -9.42 -12.48
CA GLU A 108 -26.99 -8.82 -12.75
C GLU A 108 -27.69 -9.55 -13.90
N SER A 109 -27.01 -9.73 -15.05
CA SER A 109 -27.58 -10.44 -16.19
C SER A 109 -27.94 -11.89 -15.87
N LYS A 110 -27.13 -12.57 -15.05
CA LYS A 110 -27.41 -13.94 -14.61
C LYS A 110 -28.63 -14.00 -13.70
N LEU A 111 -28.76 -13.05 -12.77
CA LEU A 111 -29.91 -12.96 -11.87
C LEU A 111 -31.20 -12.65 -12.64
N GLU A 112 -31.16 -11.71 -13.59
CA GLU A 112 -32.30 -11.41 -14.46
C GLU A 112 -32.79 -12.66 -15.21
N LYS A 113 -31.87 -13.43 -15.80
CA LYS A 113 -32.21 -14.69 -16.49
C LYS A 113 -32.82 -15.72 -15.53
N GLN A 114 -32.28 -15.87 -14.33
CA GLN A 114 -32.81 -16.81 -13.33
C GLN A 114 -34.20 -16.39 -12.85
N ILE A 115 -34.43 -15.10 -12.64
CA ILE A 115 -35.74 -14.57 -12.26
C ILE A 115 -36.75 -14.87 -13.36
N ALA A 116 -36.45 -14.53 -14.62
CA ALA A 116 -37.33 -14.80 -15.75
C ALA A 116 -37.64 -16.30 -15.91
N GLU A 117 -36.66 -17.18 -15.70
CA GLU A 117 -36.86 -18.63 -15.73
C GLU A 117 -37.79 -19.10 -14.61
N VAL A 118 -37.61 -18.59 -13.39
CA VAL A 118 -38.47 -18.89 -12.24
C VAL A 118 -39.90 -18.39 -12.47
N GLU A 119 -40.07 -17.16 -12.96
CA GLU A 119 -41.38 -16.59 -13.30
C GLU A 119 -42.10 -17.42 -14.35
N SER A 120 -41.41 -17.83 -15.42
CA SER A 120 -41.98 -18.71 -16.45
C SER A 120 -42.40 -20.07 -15.88
N LYS A 121 -41.57 -20.69 -15.05
CA LYS A 121 -41.90 -21.98 -14.40
C LYS A 121 -43.08 -21.87 -13.45
N LEU A 122 -43.17 -20.78 -12.68
CA LEU A 122 -44.30 -20.51 -11.80
C LEU A 122 -45.58 -20.28 -12.60
N GLY A 123 -45.53 -19.47 -13.67
CA GLY A 123 -46.67 -19.25 -14.56
C GLY A 123 -47.20 -20.56 -15.17
N GLN A 124 -46.30 -21.43 -15.64
CA GLN A 124 -46.69 -22.74 -16.17
C GLN A 124 -47.35 -23.63 -15.10
N ARG A 125 -46.79 -23.66 -13.88
CA ARG A 125 -47.36 -24.44 -12.77
C ARG A 125 -48.73 -23.92 -12.34
N ILE A 126 -48.92 -22.61 -12.32
CA ILE A 126 -50.23 -21.99 -12.01
C ILE A 126 -51.25 -22.42 -13.06
N ALA A 127 -50.94 -22.28 -14.36
CA ALA A 127 -51.84 -22.68 -15.44
C ALA A 127 -52.18 -24.18 -15.39
N GLU A 128 -51.21 -25.04 -15.06
CA GLU A 128 -51.45 -26.48 -14.90
C GLU A 128 -52.39 -26.78 -13.72
N VAL A 129 -52.21 -26.08 -12.59
CA VAL A 129 -53.09 -26.20 -11.41
C VAL A 129 -54.50 -25.72 -11.74
N GLU A 130 -54.65 -24.58 -12.40
CA GLU A 130 -55.94 -24.03 -12.84
C GLU A 130 -56.68 -25.02 -13.75
N SER A 131 -56.01 -25.57 -14.77
CA SER A 131 -56.60 -26.57 -15.66
C SER A 131 -57.05 -27.84 -14.92
N LYS A 132 -56.23 -28.34 -13.99
CA LYS A 132 -56.61 -29.48 -13.14
C LYS A 132 -57.84 -29.18 -12.28
N PHE A 133 -57.96 -27.96 -11.76
CA PHE A 133 -59.14 -27.53 -11.01
C PHE A 133 -60.39 -27.44 -11.88
N GLU A 134 -60.30 -26.84 -13.07
CA GLU A 134 -61.41 -26.77 -14.02
C GLU A 134 -61.94 -28.15 -14.40
N VAL A 135 -61.03 -29.10 -14.73
CA VAL A 135 -61.39 -30.49 -15.04
C VAL A 135 -62.09 -31.16 -13.87
N ARG A 136 -61.56 -31.01 -12.65
CA ARG A 136 -62.19 -31.59 -11.45
C ARG A 136 -63.56 -30.98 -11.17
N LEU A 137 -63.73 -29.67 -11.36
CA LEU A 137 -65.03 -29.01 -11.22
C LEU A 137 -66.04 -29.50 -12.26
N ALA A 138 -65.62 -29.68 -13.51
CA ALA A 138 -66.46 -30.24 -14.56
C ALA A 138 -66.89 -31.67 -14.24
N GLN A 139 -65.96 -32.51 -13.75
CA GLN A 139 -66.25 -33.87 -13.29
C GLN A 139 -67.24 -33.88 -12.12
N LEU A 140 -67.02 -33.06 -11.09
CA LEU A 140 -67.96 -32.95 -9.95
C LEU A 140 -69.35 -32.49 -10.39
N ARG A 141 -69.45 -31.55 -11.33
CA ARG A 141 -70.74 -31.13 -11.90
C ARG A 141 -71.42 -32.27 -12.65
N ALA A 142 -70.69 -33.00 -13.48
CA ALA A 142 -71.23 -34.14 -14.23
C ALA A 142 -71.70 -35.26 -13.29
N ASP A 143 -70.93 -35.59 -12.27
CA ASP A 143 -71.29 -36.58 -11.25
C ASP A 143 -72.52 -36.14 -10.46
N LEU A 144 -72.59 -34.86 -10.06
CA LEU A 144 -73.76 -34.32 -9.37
C LEU A 144 -75.02 -34.40 -10.24
N ILE A 145 -74.92 -34.01 -11.51
CA ILE A 145 -76.04 -34.12 -12.48
C ILE A 145 -76.46 -35.59 -12.63
N ARG A 146 -75.51 -36.52 -12.76
CA ARG A 146 -75.79 -37.96 -12.86
C ARG A 146 -76.54 -38.46 -11.62
N TRP A 147 -76.11 -38.08 -10.42
CA TRP A 147 -76.79 -38.42 -9.18
C TRP A 147 -78.18 -37.79 -9.07
N MET A 148 -78.35 -36.54 -9.51
CA MET A 148 -79.67 -35.91 -9.59
C MET A 148 -80.61 -36.71 -10.50
N PHE A 149 -80.16 -37.15 -11.68
CA PHE A 149 -80.98 -37.99 -12.57
C PHE A 149 -81.38 -39.31 -11.94
N ILE A 150 -80.44 -40.02 -11.30
CA ILE A 150 -80.72 -41.29 -10.59
C ILE A 150 -81.75 -41.06 -9.48
N PHE A 151 -81.57 -39.99 -8.70
CA PHE A 151 -82.50 -39.62 -7.64
C PHE A 151 -83.90 -39.30 -8.19
N TRP A 152 -84.01 -38.44 -9.21
CA TRP A 152 -85.28 -38.08 -9.84
C TRP A 152 -86.00 -39.28 -10.46
N ALA A 153 -85.27 -40.16 -11.15
CA ALA A 153 -85.85 -41.38 -11.72
C ALA A 153 -86.41 -42.30 -10.63
N GLY A 154 -85.70 -42.44 -9.50
CA GLY A 154 -86.19 -43.18 -8.33
C GLY A 154 -87.46 -42.57 -7.74
N GLN A 155 -87.50 -41.24 -7.53
CA GLN A 155 -88.69 -40.54 -7.02
C GLN A 155 -89.91 -40.71 -7.92
N ILE A 156 -89.73 -40.55 -9.24
CA ILE A 156 -90.81 -40.77 -10.22
C ILE A 156 -91.30 -42.22 -10.16
N GLY A 157 -90.39 -43.19 -10.08
CA GLY A 157 -90.76 -44.61 -9.95
C GLY A 157 -91.62 -44.90 -8.72
N VAL A 158 -91.26 -44.34 -7.56
CA VAL A 158 -92.04 -44.46 -6.32
C VAL A 158 -93.42 -43.80 -6.46
N LEU A 159 -93.49 -42.59 -7.01
CA LEU A 159 -94.76 -41.88 -7.22
C LEU A 159 -95.69 -42.64 -8.17
N VAL A 160 -95.16 -43.19 -9.28
CA VAL A 160 -95.92 -44.00 -10.24
C VAL A 160 -96.47 -45.26 -9.57
N ALA A 161 -95.65 -45.94 -8.75
CA ALA A 161 -96.09 -47.12 -8.01
C ALA A 161 -97.20 -46.80 -7.00
N LEU A 162 -97.07 -45.70 -6.24
CA LEU A 162 -98.10 -45.23 -5.31
C LEU A 162 -99.39 -44.83 -6.04
N PHE A 163 -99.29 -44.14 -7.17
CA PHE A 163 -100.44 -43.75 -7.98
C PHE A 163 -101.17 -44.98 -8.54
N ALA A 164 -100.43 -45.98 -9.02
CA ALA A 164 -101.00 -47.24 -9.49
C ALA A 164 -101.73 -48.01 -8.37
N LEU A 165 -101.16 -48.03 -7.15
CA LEU A 165 -101.81 -48.61 -5.97
C LEU A 165 -103.07 -47.85 -5.56
N PHE A 166 -103.03 -46.51 -5.58
CA PHE A 166 -104.18 -45.67 -5.28
C PHE A 166 -105.32 -45.89 -6.28
N PHE A 167 -105.02 -45.93 -7.59
CA PHE A 167 -106.01 -46.19 -8.63
C PHE A 167 -106.63 -47.59 -8.50
N ARG A 168 -105.82 -48.60 -8.15
CA ARG A 168 -106.29 -49.96 -7.86
C ARG A 168 -107.22 -50.03 -6.64
N MET A 169 -107.00 -49.18 -5.62
CA MET A 169 -107.85 -49.12 -4.44
C MET A 169 -109.18 -48.41 -4.71
N PHE A 170 -109.23 -47.46 -5.65
CA PHE A 170 -110.45 -46.71 -6.01
C PHE A 170 -111.33 -47.42 -7.06
N GLN A 171 -110.80 -48.40 -7.79
CA GLN A 171 -111.55 -49.24 -8.75
C GLN A 171 -112.00 -50.59 -8.18
N GLY A 172 -111.71 -50.87 -6.91
CA GLY A 172 -112.10 -52.10 -6.19
C GLY A 172 -113.28 -51.89 -5.26
#